data_AF-A0A0C3QCS3-F1
#
_entry.id   AF-A0A0C3QCS3-F1
#
_cell.length_a   1.000
_cell.length_b   1.000
_cell.length_c   1.000
_cell.angle_alpha   90.00
_cell.angle_beta   90.00
_cell.angle_gamma   90.00
#
_symmetry.space_group_name_H-M   'P 1'
#
loop_
_entity.id
_entity.type
_entity.pdbx_description
1 polymer ?
#
loop_
_entity_poly.entity_id
_entity_poly.type
_entity_poly.pdbx_seq_one_letter_code
_entity_poly.pdbx_strand_id
1 'polypeptide(L)'
;MRLTMVPETHAAGPIILQSLANSCPKLTRLHWMTKSIMQLLPSSWSSILASSSLATSLEVLEIMSPPLAAPDEPTPVPTLRLELPSLHCLQISVNEDSVSLVSVVAEEWQLPSLKSLYLQYRYQSRYLIRDPRLTSNVASMISAHGQSVATLAIDRHTACNVPLHALPPAPVQELVYYSYGLEQSKSIPFTAVSTLVLLIDLDRNSPLDTAIWRALKELHRLQYCSLPKLKKVVVLSWPLDKLEEPHPIDARLLDETDRLWVKLWQRETPKLVNRHGVRLITLAETDQE
;
A
#
# COMPACT_ATOMS: atom_id res chain seq x y z
N MET A 1 -20.20 25.59 -12.71
CA MET A 1 -19.07 24.82 -12.13
C MET A 1 -18.97 23.53 -12.92
N ARG A 2 -17.95 23.37 -13.79
CA ARG A 2 -17.79 22.16 -14.61
C ARG A 2 -17.19 21.06 -13.75
N LEU A 3 -17.98 20.05 -13.43
CA LEU A 3 -17.48 18.77 -12.94
C LEU A 3 -16.87 18.04 -14.14
N THR A 4 -15.55 18.08 -14.28
CA THR A 4 -14.84 17.16 -15.15
C THR A 4 -14.97 15.76 -14.55
N MET A 5 -15.88 14.96 -15.09
CA MET A 5 -15.90 13.53 -14.81
C MET A 5 -14.55 12.94 -15.20
N VAL A 6 -13.86 12.37 -14.23
CA VAL A 6 -12.73 11.47 -14.50
C VAL A 6 -13.36 10.19 -15.06
N PRO A 7 -13.02 9.74 -16.27
CA PRO A 7 -13.58 8.52 -16.83
C PRO A 7 -13.01 7.30 -16.09
N GLU A 8 -13.78 6.71 -15.18
CA GLU A 8 -13.49 5.42 -14.55
C GLU A 8 -14.00 4.31 -15.47
N THR A 9 -13.12 3.40 -15.91
CA THR A 9 -13.48 2.28 -16.80
C THR A 9 -12.92 0.98 -16.23
N HIS A 10 -13.79 -0.02 -16.03
CA HIS A 10 -13.41 -1.38 -15.68
C HIS A 10 -13.20 -2.21 -16.96
N ALA A 11 -12.04 -2.84 -17.11
CA ALA A 11 -11.69 -3.58 -18.33
C ALA A 11 -11.00 -4.92 -18.03
N ALA A 12 -11.17 -5.89 -18.93
CA ALA A 12 -10.59 -7.22 -18.81
C ALA A 12 -10.31 -7.87 -20.19
N GLY A 13 -9.12 -8.43 -20.35
CA GLY A 13 -8.70 -9.21 -21.53
C GLY A 13 -8.13 -8.41 -22.72
N PRO A 14 -7.35 -9.06 -23.60
CA PRO A 14 -6.55 -8.40 -24.63
C PRO A 14 -7.38 -7.54 -25.61
N ILE A 15 -8.57 -8.01 -25.99
CA ILE A 15 -9.47 -7.30 -26.92
C ILE A 15 -9.92 -5.96 -26.33
N ILE A 16 -10.21 -5.92 -25.02
CA ILE A 16 -10.62 -4.68 -24.35
C ILE A 16 -9.42 -3.73 -24.24
N LEU A 17 -8.23 -4.24 -23.91
CA LEU A 17 -7.01 -3.42 -23.89
C LEU A 17 -6.74 -2.79 -25.26
N GLN A 18 -6.85 -3.56 -26.34
CA GLN A 18 -6.67 -3.06 -27.71
C GLN A 18 -7.73 -2.00 -28.06
N SER A 19 -8.98 -2.22 -27.64
CA SER A 19 -10.06 -1.26 -27.89
C SER A 19 -9.82 0.07 -27.17
N LEU A 20 -9.35 0.02 -25.92
CA LEU A 20 -8.96 1.20 -25.14
C LEU A 20 -7.74 1.88 -25.75
N ALA A 21 -6.73 1.11 -26.15
CA ALA A 21 -5.52 1.59 -26.80
C ALA A 21 -5.81 2.35 -28.11
N ASN A 22 -6.84 1.94 -28.85
CA ASN A 22 -7.24 2.55 -30.11
C ASN A 22 -8.21 3.74 -29.91
N SER A 23 -9.15 3.62 -28.97
CA SER A 23 -10.29 4.56 -28.86
C SER A 23 -10.11 5.60 -27.76
N CYS A 24 -9.21 5.36 -26.81
CA CYS A 24 -9.02 6.20 -25.63
C CYS A 24 -7.55 6.63 -25.48
N PRO A 25 -6.98 7.36 -26.46
CA PRO A 25 -5.55 7.70 -26.47
C PRO A 25 -5.09 8.59 -25.29
N LYS A 26 -6.04 9.24 -24.61
CA LYS A 26 -5.82 10.14 -23.46
C LYS A 26 -6.23 9.51 -22.11
N LEU A 27 -6.43 8.19 -22.06
CA LEU A 27 -6.83 7.52 -20.82
C LEU A 27 -5.67 7.56 -19.82
N THR A 28 -5.87 8.29 -18.72
CA THR A 28 -4.85 8.42 -17.66
C THR A 28 -5.05 7.44 -16.51
N ARG A 29 -6.25 6.88 -16.34
CA ARG A 29 -6.58 5.94 -15.27
C ARG A 29 -7.24 4.70 -15.81
N LEU A 30 -6.74 3.53 -15.41
CA LEU A 30 -7.28 2.23 -15.80
C LEU A 30 -7.51 1.35 -14.58
N HIS A 31 -8.71 0.81 -14.45
CA HIS A 31 -9.03 -0.22 -13.47
C HIS A 31 -9.16 -1.56 -14.22
N TRP A 32 -8.14 -2.40 -14.06
CA TRP A 32 -8.01 -3.67 -14.76
C TRP A 32 -8.42 -4.83 -13.86
N MET A 33 -9.54 -5.47 -14.17
CA MET A 33 -9.99 -6.66 -13.45
C MET A 33 -9.59 -7.89 -14.26
N THR A 34 -8.44 -8.47 -13.93
CA THR A 34 -7.93 -9.63 -14.68
C THR A 34 -8.78 -10.87 -14.42
N LYS A 35 -9.00 -11.74 -15.41
CA LYS A 35 -9.56 -13.08 -15.16
C LYS A 35 -8.48 -14.16 -15.04
N SER A 36 -7.24 -13.84 -15.41
CA SER A 36 -6.09 -14.76 -15.44
C SER A 36 -4.78 -13.99 -15.48
N ILE A 37 -3.77 -14.46 -14.77
CA ILE A 37 -2.42 -13.84 -14.73
C ILE A 37 -1.84 -13.67 -16.15
N MET A 38 -2.14 -14.58 -17.07
CA MET A 38 -1.69 -14.52 -18.48
C MET A 38 -2.11 -13.22 -19.19
N GLN A 39 -3.22 -12.59 -18.76
CA GLN A 39 -3.68 -11.32 -19.33
C GLN A 39 -2.83 -10.12 -18.93
N LEU A 40 -1.91 -10.29 -17.98
CA LEU A 40 -1.04 -9.24 -17.44
C LEU A 40 0.44 -9.47 -17.78
N LEU A 41 0.74 -10.55 -18.50
CA LEU A 41 2.07 -10.76 -19.04
C LEU A 41 2.42 -9.61 -20.00
N PRO A 42 3.67 -9.12 -19.99
CA PRO A 42 4.16 -8.16 -20.95
C PRO A 42 3.91 -8.60 -22.38
N SER A 43 4.03 -9.89 -22.71
CA SER A 43 3.72 -10.38 -24.06
C SER A 43 2.29 -10.03 -24.52
N SER A 44 1.33 -10.07 -23.59
CA SER A 44 -0.07 -9.70 -23.82
C SER A 44 -0.28 -8.19 -23.96
N TRP A 45 0.47 -7.37 -23.22
CA TRP A 45 0.30 -5.91 -23.20
C TRP A 45 1.21 -5.18 -24.19
N SER A 46 2.48 -5.56 -24.26
CA SER A 46 3.50 -4.92 -25.10
C SER A 46 3.12 -4.91 -26.57
N SER A 47 2.59 -6.00 -27.11
CA SER A 47 2.14 -6.07 -28.51
C SER A 47 1.00 -5.09 -28.81
N ILE A 48 0.08 -4.93 -27.86
CA ILE A 48 -1.07 -4.02 -27.96
C ILE A 48 -0.66 -2.56 -27.77
N LEU A 49 0.24 -2.31 -26.81
CA LEU A 49 0.60 -0.98 -26.36
C LEU A 49 1.79 -0.36 -27.12
N ALA A 50 2.62 -1.15 -27.81
CA ALA A 50 3.80 -0.67 -28.54
C ALA A 50 3.49 0.40 -29.61
N SER A 51 2.28 0.39 -30.16
CA SER A 51 1.83 1.36 -31.17
C SER A 51 0.78 2.36 -30.64
N SER A 52 0.46 2.30 -29.35
CA SER A 52 -0.60 3.10 -28.74
C SER A 52 -0.03 4.21 -27.87
N SER A 53 -0.66 5.39 -27.93
CA SER A 53 -0.39 6.46 -26.96
C SER A 53 -0.84 6.11 -25.54
N LEU A 54 -1.58 5.01 -25.34
CA LEU A 54 -2.00 4.57 -24.03
C LEU A 54 -0.82 4.17 -23.13
N ALA A 55 0.26 3.60 -23.69
CA ALA A 55 1.47 3.30 -22.93
C ALA A 55 2.07 4.55 -22.26
N THR A 56 2.01 5.69 -22.96
CA THR A 56 2.63 6.95 -22.54
C THR A 56 1.66 7.91 -21.87
N SER A 57 0.34 7.69 -21.93
CA SER A 57 -0.65 8.50 -21.24
C SER A 57 -1.16 7.90 -19.93
N LEU A 58 -1.00 6.59 -19.72
CA LEU A 58 -1.48 5.93 -18.51
C LEU A 58 -0.66 6.36 -17.29
N GLU A 59 -1.35 6.94 -16.31
CA GLU A 59 -0.78 7.54 -15.10
C GLU A 59 -1.10 6.72 -13.84
N VAL A 60 -2.30 6.15 -13.78
CA VAL A 60 -2.82 5.36 -12.66
C VAL A 60 -3.34 4.02 -13.16
N LEU A 61 -2.84 2.93 -12.58
CA LEU A 61 -3.29 1.58 -12.90
C LEU A 61 -3.66 0.85 -11.61
N GLU A 62 -4.90 0.38 -11.55
CA GLU A 62 -5.34 -0.55 -10.52
C GLU A 62 -5.56 -1.92 -11.14
N ILE A 63 -4.93 -2.95 -10.59
CA ILE A 63 -5.07 -4.34 -11.01
C ILE A 63 -5.80 -5.11 -9.92
N MET A 64 -6.92 -5.74 -10.27
CA MET A 64 -7.70 -6.56 -9.36
C MET A 64 -7.83 -7.99 -9.91
N SER A 65 -7.57 -8.99 -9.07
CA SER A 65 -7.84 -10.40 -9.39
C SER A 65 -9.12 -10.89 -8.69
N PRO A 66 -10.07 -11.53 -9.41
CA PRO A 66 -11.26 -12.14 -8.85
C PRO A 66 -10.91 -13.39 -8.04
N PRO A 67 -11.80 -13.78 -7.11
CA PRO A 67 -11.66 -15.02 -6.36
C PRO A 67 -11.93 -16.22 -7.30
N LEU A 68 -10.92 -17.09 -7.51
CA LEU A 68 -10.91 -18.38 -8.27
C LEU A 68 -10.68 -18.26 -9.81
N ALA A 69 -9.93 -19.13 -10.52
CA ALA A 69 -9.27 -20.41 -10.24
C ALA A 69 -8.03 -20.69 -11.15
N ALA A 70 -6.99 -21.34 -10.57
CA ALA A 70 -6.04 -22.38 -11.06
C ALA A 70 -5.22 -22.20 -12.39
N PRO A 71 -4.28 -23.13 -12.70
CA PRO A 71 -3.05 -23.51 -12.00
C PRO A 71 -1.79 -23.21 -12.86
N ASP A 72 -1.91 -22.37 -13.88
CA ASP A 72 -0.77 -22.05 -14.75
C ASP A 72 -0.05 -20.83 -14.18
N GLU A 73 0.86 -21.08 -13.24
CA GLU A 73 1.90 -20.11 -12.91
C GLU A 73 2.74 -19.90 -14.18
N PRO A 74 2.73 -18.68 -14.78
CA PRO A 74 3.61 -18.42 -15.90
C PRO A 74 5.04 -18.41 -15.39
N THR A 75 5.91 -19.17 -16.06
CA THR A 75 7.35 -18.92 -15.99
C THR A 75 7.62 -17.59 -16.70
N PRO A 76 8.29 -16.61 -16.06
CA PRO A 76 8.65 -15.36 -16.72
C PRO A 76 9.48 -15.65 -17.97
N VAL A 77 9.10 -15.04 -19.10
CA VAL A 77 9.84 -15.17 -20.37
C VAL A 77 10.62 -13.87 -20.54
N PRO A 78 11.97 -13.89 -20.39
CA PRO A 78 12.77 -12.69 -20.13
C PRO A 78 12.94 -11.73 -21.32
N THR A 79 12.15 -11.84 -22.39
CA THR A 79 12.43 -11.16 -23.67
C THR A 79 11.57 -9.94 -23.98
N LEU A 80 10.43 -9.74 -23.31
CA LEU A 80 9.57 -8.58 -23.55
C LEU A 80 9.33 -7.83 -22.25
N ARG A 81 9.89 -6.62 -22.14
CA ARG A 81 9.61 -5.71 -21.03
C ARG A 81 8.48 -4.77 -21.41
N LEU A 82 7.51 -4.60 -20.51
CA LEU A 82 6.43 -3.63 -20.70
C LEU A 82 6.86 -2.28 -20.15
N GLU A 83 6.92 -1.25 -20.98
CA GLU A 83 7.27 0.11 -20.57
C GLU A 83 6.01 0.96 -20.38
N LEU A 84 5.81 1.49 -19.17
CA LEU A 84 4.74 2.44 -18.84
C LEU A 84 5.36 3.72 -18.26
N PRO A 85 5.94 4.60 -19.09
CA PRO A 85 6.79 5.69 -18.64
C PRO A 85 6.07 6.79 -17.84
N SER A 86 4.75 6.92 -17.98
CA SER A 86 3.96 7.94 -17.25
C SER A 86 3.26 7.40 -16.01
N LEU A 87 3.35 6.09 -15.76
CA LEU A 87 2.65 5.46 -14.64
C LEU A 87 3.31 5.88 -13.32
N HIS A 88 2.60 6.70 -12.54
CA HIS A 88 3.06 7.19 -11.25
C HIS A 88 2.37 6.49 -10.08
N CYS A 89 1.20 5.87 -10.30
CA CYS A 89 0.47 5.14 -9.28
C CYS A 89 0.10 3.73 -9.76
N LEU A 90 0.52 2.73 -9.00
CA LEU A 90 0.18 1.33 -9.23
C LEU A 90 -0.47 0.74 -7.98
N GLN A 91 -1.65 0.18 -8.14
CA GLN A 91 -2.33 -0.60 -7.12
C GLN A 91 -2.51 -2.04 -7.61
N ILE A 92 -2.10 -3.01 -6.81
CA ILE A 92 -2.28 -4.42 -7.08
C ILE A 92 -3.08 -5.03 -5.93
N SER A 93 -4.30 -5.46 -6.23
CA SER A 93 -5.19 -6.20 -5.32
C SER A 93 -5.38 -7.62 -5.85
N VAL A 94 -4.63 -8.58 -5.32
CA VAL A 94 -4.70 -9.99 -5.74
C VAL A 94 -5.16 -10.91 -4.61
N ASN A 95 -5.63 -12.10 -4.97
CA ASN A 95 -5.85 -13.19 -4.00
C ASN A 95 -4.56 -14.01 -3.85
N GLU A 96 -4.52 -14.89 -2.87
CA GLU A 96 -3.39 -15.79 -2.58
C GLU A 96 -2.94 -16.61 -3.81
N ASP A 97 -3.87 -17.05 -4.65
CA ASP A 97 -3.57 -17.84 -5.85
C ASP A 97 -2.93 -17.01 -6.99
N SER A 98 -2.90 -15.68 -6.88
CA SER A 98 -2.35 -14.79 -7.91
C SER A 98 -1.17 -13.96 -7.40
N VAL A 99 -0.53 -14.40 -6.31
CA VAL A 99 0.59 -13.69 -5.68
C VAL A 99 1.78 -13.56 -6.62
N SER A 100 1.98 -14.54 -7.51
CA SER A 100 3.02 -14.55 -8.56
C SER A 100 2.91 -13.38 -9.54
N LEU A 101 1.72 -12.78 -9.70
CA LEU A 101 1.54 -11.58 -10.52
C LEU A 101 2.46 -10.44 -10.08
N VAL A 102 2.70 -10.29 -8.78
CA VAL A 102 3.53 -9.20 -8.27
C VAL A 102 4.98 -9.37 -8.68
N SER A 103 5.48 -10.60 -8.77
CA SER A 103 6.83 -10.88 -9.31
C SER A 103 6.90 -10.65 -10.81
N VAL A 104 5.87 -11.03 -11.58
CA VAL A 104 5.79 -10.72 -13.02
C VAL A 104 5.90 -9.22 -13.25
N VAL A 105 5.13 -8.42 -12.50
CA VAL A 105 5.22 -6.95 -12.62
C VAL A 105 6.61 -6.45 -12.18
N ALA A 106 7.15 -6.95 -11.07
CA ALA A 106 8.46 -6.55 -10.59
C ALA A 106 9.60 -6.82 -11.58
N GLU A 107 9.56 -7.96 -12.27
CA GLU A 107 10.65 -8.43 -13.12
C GLU A 107 10.52 -7.94 -14.57
N GLU A 108 9.28 -7.81 -15.06
CA GLU A 108 9.04 -7.62 -16.48
C GLU A 108 8.46 -6.25 -16.84
N TRP A 109 8.06 -5.43 -15.87
CA TRP A 109 7.54 -4.08 -16.13
C TRP A 109 8.61 -3.02 -15.83
N GLN A 110 8.73 -2.03 -16.70
CA GLN A 110 9.57 -0.86 -16.50
C GLN A 110 8.69 0.34 -16.16
N LEU A 111 8.77 0.77 -14.90
CA LEU A 111 7.92 1.82 -14.32
C LEU A 111 8.79 2.98 -13.80
N PRO A 112 9.48 3.73 -14.70
CA PRO A 112 10.48 4.73 -14.31
C PRO A 112 9.90 5.90 -13.50
N SER A 113 8.62 6.21 -13.71
CA SER A 113 7.93 7.32 -13.03
C SER A 113 7.13 6.88 -11.81
N LEU A 114 7.19 5.61 -11.39
CA LEU A 114 6.39 5.11 -10.28
C LEU A 114 6.71 5.87 -8.99
N LYS A 115 5.69 6.45 -8.36
CA LYS A 115 5.80 7.18 -7.09
C LYS A 115 4.98 6.56 -5.98
N SER A 116 3.86 5.94 -6.30
CA SER A 116 2.95 5.34 -5.33
C SER A 116 2.67 3.89 -5.68
N LEU A 117 2.90 3.00 -4.71
CA LEU A 117 2.67 1.58 -4.84
C LEU A 117 1.75 1.09 -3.72
N TYR A 118 0.64 0.48 -4.09
CA TYR A 118 -0.35 -0.08 -3.18
C TYR A 118 -0.45 -1.59 -3.40
N LEU A 119 -0.20 -2.38 -2.36
CA LEU A 119 -0.24 -3.84 -2.41
C LEU A 119 -1.32 -4.35 -1.46
N GLN A 120 -2.29 -5.06 -2.02
CA GLN A 120 -3.38 -5.69 -1.29
C GLN A 120 -3.47 -7.17 -1.65
N TYR A 121 -3.37 -8.03 -0.65
CA TYR A 121 -3.50 -9.47 -0.81
C TYR A 121 -4.70 -9.95 0.00
N ARG A 122 -5.79 -10.26 -0.70
CA ARG A 122 -7.03 -10.71 -0.08
C ARG A 122 -6.87 -12.16 0.37
N TYR A 123 -6.72 -12.32 1.67
CA TYR A 123 -6.72 -13.63 2.31
C TYR A 123 -8.17 -14.09 2.54
N GLN A 124 -8.57 -15.22 1.95
CA GLN A 124 -9.90 -15.81 2.14
C GLN A 124 -9.96 -16.81 3.29
N SER A 125 -8.81 -17.31 3.73
CA SER A 125 -8.72 -18.30 4.82
C SER A 125 -8.78 -17.61 6.19
N ARG A 126 -9.20 -18.34 7.23
CA ARG A 126 -9.33 -17.84 8.61
C ARG A 126 -8.04 -17.97 9.43
N TYR A 127 -6.91 -18.34 8.81
CA TYR A 127 -5.67 -18.68 9.50
C TYR A 127 -4.53 -17.67 9.27
N LEU A 128 -3.76 -17.35 10.31
CA LEU A 128 -2.50 -16.63 10.22
C LEU A 128 -1.43 -17.55 9.61
N ILE A 129 -1.42 -17.73 8.29
CA ILE A 129 -0.31 -18.42 7.62
C ILE A 129 0.59 -17.36 7.01
N ARG A 130 1.79 -17.21 7.56
CA ARG A 130 2.91 -16.49 6.93
C ARG A 130 3.30 -17.22 5.65
N ASP A 131 2.64 -16.93 4.52
CA ASP A 131 3.04 -17.48 3.23
C ASP A 131 4.38 -16.85 2.80
N PRO A 132 5.48 -17.61 2.72
CA PRO A 132 6.78 -17.07 2.32
C PRO A 132 6.76 -16.50 0.89
N ARG A 133 5.85 -16.95 0.02
CA ARG A 133 5.70 -16.42 -1.34
C ARG A 133 5.24 -14.97 -1.34
N LEU A 134 4.38 -14.57 -0.39
CA LEU A 134 3.98 -13.17 -0.24
C LEU A 134 5.18 -12.29 0.07
N THR A 135 6.01 -12.70 1.04
CA THR A 135 7.20 -11.92 1.42
C THR A 135 8.17 -11.82 0.25
N SER A 136 8.45 -12.93 -0.44
CA SER A 136 9.36 -12.95 -1.60
C SER A 136 8.89 -12.01 -2.72
N ASN A 137 7.60 -12.04 -3.05
CA ASN A 137 7.07 -11.27 -4.17
C ASN A 137 6.98 -9.78 -3.86
N VAL A 138 6.61 -9.41 -2.63
CA VAL A 138 6.67 -8.02 -2.17
C VAL A 138 8.12 -7.52 -2.11
N ALA A 139 9.06 -8.35 -1.63
CA ALA A 139 10.47 -7.99 -1.62
C ALA A 139 11.03 -7.81 -3.03
N SER A 140 10.63 -8.64 -4.01
CA SER A 140 11.00 -8.47 -5.42
C SER A 140 10.50 -7.14 -5.98
N MET A 141 9.21 -6.82 -5.77
CA MET A 141 8.61 -5.55 -6.20
C MET A 141 9.33 -4.32 -5.62
N ILE A 142 9.67 -4.35 -4.33
CA ILE A 142 10.42 -3.26 -3.69
C ILE A 142 11.88 -3.23 -4.16
N SER A 143 12.50 -4.38 -4.42
CA SER A 143 13.87 -4.42 -4.98
C SER A 143 13.91 -3.78 -6.37
N ALA A 144 12.92 -4.05 -7.21
CA ALA A 144 12.84 -3.55 -8.58
C ALA A 144 12.48 -2.06 -8.66
N HIS A 145 11.51 -1.61 -7.86
CA HIS A 145 10.93 -0.26 -8.00
C HIS A 145 11.06 0.63 -6.76
N GLY A 146 11.58 0.12 -5.65
CA GLY A 146 11.62 0.87 -4.38
C GLY A 146 12.41 2.17 -4.43
N GLN A 147 13.36 2.32 -5.37
CA GLN A 147 14.13 3.55 -5.54
C GLN A 147 13.32 4.72 -6.09
N SER A 148 12.26 4.46 -6.89
CA SER A 148 11.40 5.51 -7.45
C SER A 148 10.18 5.78 -6.57
N VAL A 149 9.73 4.79 -5.79
CA VAL A 149 8.55 4.83 -4.92
C VAL A 149 8.76 5.75 -3.71
N ALA A 150 7.96 6.80 -3.62
CA ALA A 150 7.89 7.70 -2.48
C ALA A 150 6.84 7.22 -1.44
N THR A 151 5.74 6.64 -1.91
CA THR A 151 4.63 6.16 -1.07
C THR A 151 4.44 4.66 -1.25
N LEU A 152 4.60 3.89 -0.17
CA LEU A 152 4.34 2.46 -0.14
C LEU A 152 3.17 2.18 0.81
N ALA A 153 2.13 1.54 0.31
CA ALA A 153 1.00 1.10 1.11
C ALA A 153 0.84 -0.42 1.02
N ILE A 154 0.80 -1.08 2.17
CA ILE A 154 0.59 -2.52 2.29
C ILE A 154 -0.66 -2.72 3.14
N ASP A 155 -1.67 -3.39 2.57
CA ASP A 155 -2.94 -3.61 3.26
C ASP A 155 -2.75 -4.49 4.51
N ARG A 156 -3.75 -4.48 5.41
CA ARG A 156 -3.72 -5.22 6.67
C ARG A 156 -3.38 -6.70 6.54
N HIS A 157 -3.97 -7.38 5.55
CA HIS A 157 -3.83 -8.82 5.41
C HIS A 157 -2.43 -9.16 4.91
N THR A 158 -1.91 -8.34 4.00
CA THR A 158 -0.53 -8.45 3.52
C THR A 158 0.48 -8.12 4.62
N ALA A 159 0.25 -7.05 5.37
CA ALA A 159 1.14 -6.58 6.42
C ALA A 159 1.32 -7.61 7.56
N CYS A 160 0.32 -8.44 7.83
CA CYS A 160 0.42 -9.56 8.78
C CYS A 160 1.36 -10.69 8.30
N ASN A 161 1.59 -10.79 6.99
CA ASN A 161 2.34 -11.87 6.36
C ASN A 161 3.73 -11.45 5.89
N VAL A 162 3.96 -10.15 5.69
CA VAL A 162 5.20 -9.60 5.15
C VAL A 162 5.94 -8.86 6.25
N PRO A 163 6.85 -9.50 6.99
CA PRO A 163 7.62 -8.79 8.02
C PRO A 163 8.45 -7.65 7.41
N LEU A 164 8.32 -6.42 7.94
CA LEU A 164 9.01 -5.25 7.36
C LEU A 164 10.52 -5.42 7.29
N HIS A 165 11.13 -6.04 8.30
CA HIS A 165 12.58 -6.26 8.35
C HIS A 165 13.11 -7.23 7.28
N ALA A 166 12.24 -7.98 6.60
CA ALA A 166 12.61 -8.84 5.47
C ALA A 166 12.57 -8.11 4.12
N LEU A 167 12.04 -6.88 4.08
CA LEU A 167 11.99 -6.08 2.87
C LEU A 167 13.35 -5.43 2.59
N PRO A 168 13.73 -5.25 1.32
CA PRO A 168 14.95 -4.57 0.95
C PRO A 168 14.88 -3.08 1.32
N PRO A 169 16.02 -2.43 1.59
CA PRO A 169 16.05 -1.02 1.90
C PRO A 169 15.68 -0.16 0.69
N ALA A 170 14.86 0.85 0.93
CA ALA A 170 14.40 1.79 -0.10
C ALA A 170 14.15 3.19 0.50
N PRO A 171 14.29 4.27 -0.28
CA PRO A 171 14.06 5.65 0.17
C PRO A 171 12.57 6.03 0.22
N VAL A 172 11.73 5.14 0.75
CA VAL A 172 10.28 5.38 0.92
C VAL A 172 10.08 6.50 1.94
N GLN A 173 9.27 7.50 1.57
CA GLN A 173 8.99 8.68 2.39
C GLN A 173 7.71 8.51 3.21
N GLU A 174 6.69 7.89 2.61
CA GLU A 174 5.40 7.60 3.25
C GLU A 174 5.16 6.10 3.26
N LEU A 175 5.01 5.53 4.46
CA LEU A 175 4.69 4.12 4.67
C LEU A 175 3.29 4.00 5.26
N VAL A 176 2.37 3.35 4.55
CA VAL A 176 1.05 2.94 5.08
C VAL A 176 1.09 1.47 5.44
N TYR A 177 0.88 1.16 6.72
CA TYR A 177 1.09 -0.18 7.26
C TYR A 177 0.16 -0.50 8.43
N TYR A 178 -0.13 -1.78 8.63
CA TYR A 178 -1.01 -2.24 9.70
C TYR A 178 -0.29 -2.38 11.04
N SER A 179 -0.89 -1.85 12.11
CA SER A 179 -0.26 -1.77 13.43
C SER A 179 0.16 -3.13 13.99
N TYR A 180 -0.66 -4.17 13.83
CA TYR A 180 -0.29 -5.52 14.29
C TYR A 180 0.85 -6.14 13.48
N GLY A 181 0.97 -5.80 12.18
CA GLY A 181 2.12 -6.22 11.37
C GLY A 181 3.44 -5.60 11.88
N LEU A 182 3.36 -4.48 12.62
CA LEU A 182 4.53 -3.88 13.25
C LEU A 182 5.00 -4.65 14.47
N GLU A 183 4.13 -5.27 15.27
CA GLU A 183 4.49 -5.98 16.52
C GLU A 183 5.66 -6.96 16.35
N GLN A 184 5.74 -7.61 15.18
CA GLN A 184 6.76 -8.60 14.86
C GLN A 184 8.00 -8.02 14.18
N SER A 185 7.95 -6.75 13.80
CA SER A 185 9.01 -6.07 13.04
C SER A 185 10.07 -5.51 13.98
N LYS A 186 11.31 -6.01 13.89
CA LYS A 186 12.46 -5.54 14.69
C LYS A 186 13.13 -4.28 14.14
N SER A 187 12.84 -3.93 12.89
CA SER A 187 13.39 -2.76 12.19
C SER A 187 12.51 -2.40 11.02
N ILE A 188 12.72 -1.18 10.52
CA ILE A 188 12.15 -0.70 9.27
C ILE A 188 13.33 -0.49 8.31
N PRO A 189 13.35 -1.16 7.13
CA PRO A 189 14.49 -1.07 6.22
C PRO A 189 14.50 0.23 5.38
N PHE A 190 13.51 1.10 5.55
CA PHE A 190 13.35 2.30 4.75
C PHE A 190 14.08 3.51 5.32
N THR A 191 14.92 4.14 4.52
CA THR A 191 15.91 5.14 4.96
C THR A 191 15.42 6.59 4.94
N ALA A 192 14.20 6.83 4.43
CA ALA A 192 13.65 8.17 4.20
C ALA A 192 12.27 8.39 4.83
N VAL A 193 11.77 7.46 5.65
CA VAL A 193 10.40 7.52 6.18
C VAL A 193 10.22 8.80 6.99
N SER A 194 9.39 9.69 6.46
CA SER A 194 9.01 10.95 7.08
C SER A 194 7.55 10.96 7.52
N THR A 195 6.73 10.11 6.90
CA THR A 195 5.33 9.89 7.27
C THR A 195 5.07 8.40 7.48
N LEU A 196 4.56 8.04 8.65
CA LEU A 196 4.09 6.68 8.95
C LEU A 196 2.58 6.71 9.17
N VAL A 197 1.84 5.99 8.34
CA VAL A 197 0.40 5.82 8.47
C VAL A 197 0.11 4.44 9.05
N LEU A 198 -0.40 4.40 10.29
CA LEU A 198 -0.76 3.20 11.03
C LEU A 198 -2.24 2.88 10.82
N LEU A 199 -2.53 1.79 10.12
CA LEU A 199 -3.88 1.25 10.03
C LEU A 199 -4.19 0.48 11.32
N ILE A 200 -5.31 0.79 11.99
CA ILE A 200 -5.81 0.07 13.17
C ILE A 200 -7.21 -0.51 12.89
N ASP A 201 -7.45 -1.73 13.36
CA ASP A 201 -8.77 -2.35 13.32
C ASP A 201 -9.47 -2.10 14.66
N LEU A 202 -10.60 -1.40 14.61
CA LEU A 202 -11.48 -1.24 15.75
C LEU A 202 -12.42 -2.43 15.79
N ASP A 203 -11.92 -3.52 16.34
CA ASP A 203 -12.76 -4.69 16.60
C ASP A 203 -13.98 -4.26 17.41
N ARG A 204 -15.14 -4.89 17.17
CA ARG A 204 -16.42 -4.37 17.68
C ARG A 204 -16.46 -4.25 19.22
N ASN A 205 -15.56 -4.96 19.90
CA ASN A 205 -15.45 -5.06 21.34
C ASN A 205 -14.17 -4.42 21.90
N SER A 206 -13.27 -3.86 21.07
CA SER A 206 -12.05 -3.21 21.55
C SER A 206 -12.32 -1.71 21.74
N PRO A 207 -12.06 -1.13 22.92
CA PRO A 207 -12.09 0.31 23.10
C PRO A 207 -11.13 0.98 22.12
N LEU A 208 -11.58 2.08 21.51
CA LEU A 208 -10.78 2.91 20.60
C LEU A 208 -9.43 3.27 21.22
N ASP A 209 -9.45 3.69 22.48
CA ASP A 209 -8.27 4.12 23.22
C ASP A 209 -7.23 2.99 23.32
N THR A 210 -7.67 1.73 23.48
CA THR A 210 -6.78 0.56 23.52
C THR A 210 -6.11 0.33 22.16
N ALA A 211 -6.83 0.48 21.05
CA ALA A 211 -6.28 0.28 19.71
C ALA A 211 -5.27 1.37 19.33
N ILE A 212 -5.59 2.63 19.65
CA ILE A 212 -4.68 3.77 19.49
C ILE A 212 -3.44 3.59 20.37
N TRP A 213 -3.63 3.18 21.62
CA TRP A 213 -2.53 2.94 22.55
C TRP A 213 -1.58 1.85 22.07
N ARG A 214 -2.11 0.74 21.54
CA ARG A 214 -1.26 -0.31 20.92
C ARG A 214 -0.43 0.26 19.77
N ALA A 215 -1.04 1.06 18.89
CA ALA A 215 -0.34 1.70 17.78
C ALA A 215 0.77 2.65 18.26
N LEU A 216 0.51 3.42 19.33
CA LEU A 216 1.50 4.28 19.98
C LEU A 216 2.67 3.50 20.59
N LYS A 217 2.38 2.39 21.27
CA LYS A 217 3.40 1.52 21.87
C LYS A 217 4.31 0.91 20.80
N GLU A 218 3.74 0.47 19.68
CA GLU A 218 4.53 -0.05 18.55
C GLU A 218 5.39 1.03 17.89
N LEU A 219 4.84 2.24 17.71
CA LEU A 219 5.61 3.38 17.23
C LEU A 219 6.82 3.68 18.14
N HIS A 220 6.60 3.75 19.45
CA HIS A 220 7.66 3.98 20.43
C HIS A 220 8.71 2.86 20.40
N ARG A 221 8.30 1.61 20.25
CA ARG A 221 9.24 0.50 20.09
C ARG A 221 10.10 0.68 18.84
N LEU A 222 9.52 1.15 17.74
CA LEU A 222 10.19 1.33 16.45
C LEU A 222 11.10 2.57 16.39
N GLN A 223 10.94 3.56 17.28
CA GLN A 223 11.83 4.72 17.31
C GLN A 223 13.31 4.33 17.55
N TYR A 224 13.52 3.26 18.32
CA TYR A 224 14.83 2.71 18.61
C TYR A 224 15.38 1.84 17.46
N CYS A 225 14.59 1.68 16.39
CA CYS A 225 14.85 0.76 15.28
C CYS A 225 15.01 1.46 13.91
N SER A 226 15.45 2.74 13.91
CA SER A 226 15.87 3.52 12.72
C SER A 226 14.77 4.34 12.00
N LEU A 227 14.07 5.21 12.72
CA LEU A 227 13.16 6.22 12.15
C LEU A 227 13.60 7.68 12.41
N PRO A 228 14.87 8.06 12.17
CA PRO A 228 15.35 9.42 12.51
C PRO A 228 14.66 10.53 11.71
N LYS A 229 14.15 10.23 10.50
CA LYS A 229 13.51 11.22 9.63
C LYS A 229 12.00 11.33 9.82
N LEU A 230 11.41 10.54 10.72
CA LEU A 230 9.97 10.50 10.90
C LEU A 230 9.47 11.83 11.48
N LYS A 231 8.63 12.54 10.73
CA LYS A 231 8.06 13.83 11.14
C LYS A 231 6.58 13.71 11.53
N LYS A 232 5.88 12.77 10.90
CA LYS A 232 4.43 12.66 10.99
C LYS A 232 4.00 11.23 11.20
N VAL A 233 3.15 10.99 12.19
CA VAL A 233 2.43 9.73 12.33
C VAL A 233 0.95 9.98 12.20
N VAL A 234 0.30 9.17 11.37
CA VAL A 234 -1.13 9.22 11.11
C VAL A 234 -1.72 7.88 11.51
N VAL A 235 -2.67 7.85 12.42
CA VAL A 235 -3.40 6.61 12.73
C VAL A 235 -4.75 6.64 12.03
N LEU A 236 -5.04 5.59 11.24
CA LEU A 236 -6.29 5.41 10.50
C LEU A 236 -7.07 4.23 11.08
N SER A 237 -8.29 4.48 11.52
CA SER A 237 -9.16 3.45 12.09
C SER A 237 -10.23 2.97 11.12
N TRP A 238 -10.61 1.69 11.22
CA TRP A 238 -11.78 1.10 10.54
C TRP A 238 -12.61 0.23 11.52
N PRO A 239 -13.96 0.14 11.42
CA PRO A 239 -14.87 0.87 10.53
C PRO A 239 -15.12 2.32 10.98
N LEU A 240 -15.43 3.16 10.00
CA LEU A 240 -15.54 4.62 10.11
C LEU A 240 -16.76 5.11 10.93
N ASP A 241 -17.71 4.20 11.11
CA ASP A 241 -19.08 4.46 11.55
C ASP A 241 -19.24 4.55 13.07
N LYS A 242 -18.20 4.17 13.83
CA LYS A 242 -18.28 3.94 15.30
C LYS A 242 -17.73 5.06 16.17
N LEU A 243 -17.20 6.10 15.57
CA LEU A 243 -16.54 7.17 16.29
C LEU A 243 -17.45 8.41 16.24
N GLU A 244 -17.53 9.21 17.29
CA GLU A 244 -18.23 10.52 17.24
C GLU A 244 -17.20 11.66 17.02
N GLU A 245 -17.63 12.82 16.50
CA GLU A 245 -16.76 13.94 16.12
C GLU A 245 -16.14 14.68 17.33
N PRO A 246 -15.12 15.54 17.10
CA PRO A 246 -13.78 15.40 17.66
C PRO A 246 -13.76 15.15 19.17
N HIS A 247 -13.25 13.99 19.56
CA HIS A 247 -12.86 13.73 20.94
C HIS A 247 -11.35 13.98 21.11
N PRO A 248 -10.95 14.86 22.04
CA PRO A 248 -9.57 14.87 22.50
C PRO A 248 -9.30 13.51 23.13
N ILE A 249 -8.24 12.84 22.69
CA ILE A 249 -7.77 11.62 23.35
C ILE A 249 -7.19 12.08 24.69
N ASP A 250 -7.83 11.70 25.81
CA ASP A 250 -7.37 12.12 27.12
C ASP A 250 -6.07 11.39 27.47
N ALA A 251 -4.95 12.09 27.37
CA ALA A 251 -3.63 11.60 27.76
C ALA A 251 -3.57 11.18 29.25
N ARG A 252 -4.57 11.56 30.08
CA ARG A 252 -4.70 11.11 31.47
C ARG A 252 -5.17 9.66 31.61
N LEU A 253 -5.59 9.00 30.53
CA LEU A 253 -5.88 7.56 30.55
C LEU A 253 -4.62 6.68 30.61
N LEU A 254 -3.45 7.28 30.43
CA LEU A 254 -2.14 6.64 30.55
C LEU A 254 -1.67 6.65 32.01
N ASP A 255 -0.94 5.63 32.45
CA ASP A 255 -0.23 5.70 33.73
C ASP A 255 0.98 6.66 33.65
N GLU A 256 1.58 7.05 34.78
CA GLU A 256 2.67 8.05 34.76
C GLU A 256 3.86 7.67 33.89
N THR A 257 4.17 6.37 33.79
CA THR A 257 5.23 5.83 32.94
C THR A 257 4.87 5.98 31.47
N ASP A 258 3.66 5.57 31.10
CA ASP A 258 3.11 5.70 29.74
C ASP A 258 2.96 7.17 29.31
N ARG A 259 2.58 8.06 30.24
CA ARG A 259 2.47 9.52 30.00
C ARG A 259 3.81 10.14 29.64
N LEU A 260 4.88 9.76 30.34
CA LEU A 260 6.23 10.27 30.08
C LEU A 260 6.73 9.82 28.69
N TRP A 261 6.34 8.64 28.23
CA TRP A 261 6.72 8.09 26.92
C TRP A 261 5.99 8.76 25.76
N VAL A 262 4.69 8.97 25.91
CA VAL A 262 3.85 9.59 24.89
C VAL A 262 4.13 11.10 24.74
N LYS A 263 4.55 11.77 25.82
CA LYS A 263 4.93 13.20 25.83
C LYS A 263 6.10 13.54 24.89
N LEU A 264 7.01 12.58 24.62
CA LEU A 264 8.10 12.76 23.65
C LEU A 264 7.61 12.93 22.20
N TRP A 265 6.40 12.44 21.90
CA TRP A 265 5.81 12.43 20.56
C TRP A 265 4.59 13.36 20.42
N GLN A 266 4.21 14.04 21.51
CA GLN A 266 3.03 14.90 21.57
C GLN A 266 3.45 16.34 21.90
N ARG A 267 3.80 17.11 20.87
CA ARG A 267 3.93 18.57 20.97
C ARG A 267 2.59 19.27 20.83
N GLU A 268 1.73 18.73 19.97
CA GLU A 268 0.34 19.15 19.83
C GLU A 268 -0.59 18.11 20.45
N THR A 269 -1.75 18.56 20.94
CA THR A 269 -2.83 17.64 21.33
C THR A 269 -3.22 16.80 20.12
N PRO A 270 -3.20 15.45 20.20
CA PRO A 270 -3.65 14.60 19.11
C PRO A 270 -5.08 14.98 18.70
N LYS A 271 -5.28 15.26 17.41
CA LYS A 271 -6.59 15.61 16.88
C LYS A 271 -7.13 14.46 16.06
N LEU A 272 -8.35 14.03 16.38
CA LEU A 272 -9.15 13.18 15.51
C LEU A 272 -9.73 14.05 14.38
N VAL A 273 -9.29 13.84 13.15
CA VAL A 273 -9.80 14.59 11.98
C VAL A 273 -10.55 13.64 11.07
N ASN A 274 -11.82 13.93 10.81
CA ASN A 274 -12.64 13.21 9.84
C ASN A 274 -12.39 13.80 8.44
N ARG A 275 -11.77 13.04 7.53
CA ARG A 275 -11.67 13.39 6.10
C ARG A 275 -12.25 12.27 5.27
N HIS A 276 -13.36 12.54 4.59
CA HIS A 276 -14.02 11.60 3.66
C HIS A 276 -14.36 10.25 4.33
N GLY A 277 -14.83 10.29 5.57
CA GLY A 277 -15.13 9.11 6.36
C GLY A 277 -13.91 8.55 7.08
N VAL A 278 -12.68 8.79 6.60
CA VAL A 278 -11.44 8.31 7.22
C VAL A 278 -11.08 9.18 8.43
N ARG A 279 -10.88 8.56 9.60
CA ARG A 279 -10.53 9.27 10.84
C ARG A 279 -9.04 9.16 11.12
N LEU A 280 -8.40 10.32 11.17
CA LEU A 280 -6.96 10.53 11.29
C LEU A 280 -6.64 10.90 12.74
N ILE A 281 -5.70 10.22 13.38
CA ILE A 281 -5.02 10.76 14.58
C ILE A 281 -3.64 11.19 14.12
N THR A 282 -3.37 12.48 14.16
CA THR A 282 -2.01 12.97 13.88
C THR A 282 -1.26 13.09 15.20
N LEU A 283 -0.14 12.39 15.32
CA LEU A 283 0.85 12.60 16.38
C LEU A 283 1.97 13.42 15.72
N ALA A 284 2.16 14.66 16.16
CA ALA A 284 2.95 15.65 15.44
C ALA A 284 4.36 15.82 16.04
N GLU A 285 5.33 15.82 15.12
CA GLU A 285 6.72 16.31 15.13
C GLU A 285 7.64 15.90 16.29
N THR A 286 8.64 15.08 15.95
CA THR A 286 9.91 14.99 16.67
C THR A 286 10.84 16.09 16.16
N ASP A 287 11.32 16.98 17.03
CA ASP A 287 12.55 17.73 16.74
C ASP A 287 13.69 16.73 16.92
N GLN A 288 14.21 16.24 15.80
CA GLN A 288 15.61 15.85 15.77
C GLN A 288 16.39 17.08 15.30
N GLU A 289 16.84 17.88 16.25
CA GLU A 289 18.10 18.63 16.08
C GLU A 289 19.27 17.65 16.00
#